data_AF-A0A9W4RTP7-F1
#
_entry.id   AF-A0A9W4RTP7-F1
#
_cell.length_a   1.000
_cell.length_b   1.000
_cell.length_c   1.000
_cell.angle_alpha   90.00
_cell.angle_beta   90.00
_cell.angle_gamma   90.00
#
_symmetry.space_group_name_H-M   'P 1'
#
loop_
_entity.id
_entity.type
_entity.pdbx_description
1 polymer ?
#
loop_
_entity_poly.entity_id
_entity_poly.type
_entity_poly.pdbx_seq_one_letter_code
_entity_poly.pdbx_strand_id
1 'polypeptide(L)'
;MKTKLPVMAYLHGGAYVSGGADLDCYQPTGLVERGVVGVNISYRLGVFGFQPIPDIAPANLGLLDQMEALRWIKENIAAFGGDPDNVTLFGQSAGAGSIYCLMLAEGTDGLFHKAILQSAPLEIWTSDREEMVWSLGRLAQERLATDTRPRSSQEMLSLQTELLLTATGQLPFGPLMGHEPLPNHTDVPEKLRLVAQRIPITLGYTKDEGVPFVRMNKTLRPYINLPLIGQFIERLAAWFVSGKVFTWLTDRLRKQYLEAEGQATLYRFQWHPSHSSLRAAHCIELPFLLGSWESWKSAPMIGGEASQDAMDSLGDRLKDIWVEFANHGNDNIQGFTVTGNETKWNIVNH
;
A
#
# COMPACT_ATOMS: atom_id res chain seq x y z
N MET A 1 -22.24 -9.25 27.65
CA MET A 1 -21.85 -9.43 26.24
C MET A 1 -20.34 -9.46 26.19
N LYS A 2 -19.71 -10.34 25.40
CA LYS A 2 -18.25 -10.27 25.19
C LYS A 2 -17.93 -8.93 24.52
N THR A 3 -16.94 -8.21 25.01
CA THR A 3 -16.43 -7.00 24.36
C THR A 3 -15.92 -7.37 22.98
N LYS A 4 -16.39 -6.70 21.93
CA LYS A 4 -15.91 -6.91 20.56
C LYS A 4 -14.53 -6.27 20.40
N LEU A 5 -13.65 -6.92 19.66
CA LEU A 5 -12.27 -6.46 19.43
C LEU A 5 -12.18 -5.56 18.18
N PRO A 6 -11.24 -4.61 18.11
CA PRO A 6 -10.97 -3.88 16.87
C PRO A 6 -10.62 -4.85 15.73
N VAL A 7 -11.02 -4.50 14.52
CA VAL A 7 -10.71 -5.26 13.30
C VAL A 7 -9.60 -4.54 12.55
N MET A 8 -8.55 -5.28 12.17
CA MET A 8 -7.49 -4.78 11.30
C MET A 8 -7.51 -5.57 9.98
N ALA A 9 -7.84 -4.89 8.90
CA ALA A 9 -7.95 -5.48 7.56
C ALA A 9 -6.77 -5.08 6.68
N TYR A 10 -5.97 -6.07 6.26
CA TYR A 10 -4.77 -5.89 5.46
C TYR A 10 -5.05 -5.96 3.97
N LEU A 11 -4.58 -4.95 3.24
CA LEU A 11 -4.53 -4.90 1.78
C LEU A 11 -3.08 -4.99 1.31
N HIS A 12 -2.74 -6.06 0.60
CA HIS A 12 -1.36 -6.36 0.22
C HIS A 12 -0.81 -5.43 -0.86
N GLY A 13 0.52 -5.32 -0.95
CA GLY A 13 1.22 -4.62 -2.03
C GLY A 13 1.40 -5.47 -3.29
N GLY A 14 2.39 -5.13 -4.11
CA GLY A 14 2.75 -5.91 -5.31
C GLY A 14 2.40 -5.25 -6.65
N ALA A 15 2.44 -3.91 -6.71
CA ALA A 15 2.23 -3.11 -7.93
C ALA A 15 0.96 -3.46 -8.71
N TYR A 16 -0.07 -3.94 -8.00
CA TYR A 16 -1.34 -4.43 -8.56
C TYR A 16 -1.21 -5.64 -9.51
N VAL A 17 -0.06 -6.34 -9.55
CA VAL A 17 0.17 -7.50 -10.43
C VAL A 17 0.57 -8.78 -9.69
N SER A 18 0.94 -8.67 -8.42
CA SER A 18 1.31 -9.80 -7.56
C SER A 18 0.85 -9.59 -6.11
N GLY A 19 0.96 -10.64 -5.30
CA GLY A 19 0.54 -10.69 -3.91
C GLY A 19 -0.66 -11.63 -3.70
N GLY A 20 -1.06 -11.81 -2.45
CA GLY A 20 -2.17 -12.66 -2.04
C GLY A 20 -2.36 -12.65 -0.53
N ALA A 21 -3.60 -12.75 -0.06
CA ALA A 21 -3.93 -12.73 1.37
C ALA A 21 -3.40 -13.96 2.14
N ASP A 22 -3.21 -15.07 1.44
CA ASP A 22 -2.83 -16.39 1.94
C ASP A 22 -1.31 -16.58 2.07
N LEU A 23 -0.51 -15.59 1.66
CA LEU A 23 0.94 -15.66 1.83
C LEU A 23 1.35 -15.67 3.31
N ASP A 24 2.21 -16.61 3.68
CA ASP A 24 2.70 -16.79 5.06
C ASP A 24 3.33 -15.51 5.63
N CYS A 25 3.99 -14.72 4.78
CA CYS A 25 4.65 -13.48 5.16
C CYS A 25 3.68 -12.34 5.51
N TYR A 26 2.39 -12.50 5.23
CA TYR A 26 1.34 -11.51 5.55
C TYR A 26 0.43 -11.95 6.70
N GLN A 27 0.70 -13.09 7.35
CA GLN A 27 -0.12 -13.55 8.46
C GLN A 27 -0.06 -12.55 9.64
N PRO A 28 -1.19 -12.04 10.14
CA PRO A 28 -1.21 -10.98 11.17
C PRO A 28 -1.07 -11.55 12.60
N THR A 29 -0.42 -12.70 12.79
CA THR A 29 -0.40 -13.44 14.06
C THR A 29 0.02 -12.57 15.24
N GLY A 30 1.12 -11.80 15.10
CA GLY A 30 1.60 -10.92 16.16
C GLY A 30 0.65 -9.76 16.51
N LEU A 31 -0.20 -9.33 15.57
CA LEU A 31 -1.26 -8.36 15.83
C LEU A 31 -2.44 -9.02 16.55
N VAL A 32 -2.84 -10.21 16.11
CA VAL A 32 -3.95 -10.97 16.72
C VAL A 32 -3.65 -11.31 18.19
N GLU A 33 -2.41 -11.68 18.52
CA GLU A 33 -1.94 -11.92 19.89
C GLU A 33 -2.08 -10.70 20.81
N ARG A 34 -2.16 -9.50 20.24
CA ARG A 34 -2.35 -8.23 20.95
C ARG A 34 -3.82 -7.80 21.07
N GLY A 35 -4.76 -8.67 20.72
CA GLY A 35 -6.18 -8.45 20.97
C GLY A 35 -6.92 -7.74 19.84
N VAL A 36 -6.61 -8.07 18.59
CA VAL A 36 -7.39 -7.61 17.41
C VAL A 36 -7.90 -8.80 16.60
N VAL A 37 -8.93 -8.59 15.79
CA VAL A 37 -9.32 -9.52 14.72
C VAL A 37 -8.61 -9.10 13.43
N GLY A 38 -7.69 -9.94 12.95
CA GLY A 38 -6.99 -9.73 11.68
C GLY A 38 -7.76 -10.29 10.49
N VAL A 39 -7.84 -9.53 9.40
CA VAL A 39 -8.44 -9.97 8.12
C VAL A 39 -7.48 -9.66 6.98
N ASN A 40 -7.06 -10.66 6.21
CA ASN A 40 -6.28 -10.42 5.00
C ASN A 40 -7.21 -10.49 3.77
N ILE A 41 -7.15 -9.50 2.90
CA ILE A 41 -8.06 -9.38 1.74
C ILE A 41 -7.32 -9.73 0.45
N SER A 42 -7.87 -10.70 -0.29
CA SER A 42 -7.46 -10.99 -1.67
C SER A 42 -8.37 -10.24 -2.64
N TYR A 43 -7.79 -9.78 -3.76
CA TYR A 43 -8.51 -9.08 -4.82
C TYR A 43 -7.87 -9.38 -6.17
N ARG A 44 -8.62 -9.24 -7.27
CA ARG A 44 -8.08 -9.48 -8.62
C ARG A 44 -6.94 -8.51 -8.94
N LEU A 45 -5.95 -9.01 -9.67
CA LEU A 45 -4.73 -8.29 -10.03
C LEU A 45 -4.56 -8.20 -11.54
N GLY A 46 -3.69 -7.31 -11.98
CA GLY A 46 -3.20 -7.17 -13.35
C GLY A 46 -4.33 -7.07 -14.36
N VAL A 47 -4.25 -7.87 -15.43
CA VAL A 47 -5.26 -7.88 -16.49
C VAL A 47 -6.65 -8.29 -16.00
N PHE A 48 -6.76 -9.04 -14.89
CA PHE A 48 -8.03 -9.50 -14.37
C PHE A 48 -8.74 -8.48 -13.47
N GLY A 49 -7.98 -7.57 -12.85
CA GLY A 49 -8.50 -6.64 -11.85
C GLY A 49 -8.42 -5.16 -12.24
N PHE A 50 -7.44 -4.78 -13.05
CA PHE A 50 -7.13 -3.36 -13.25
C PHE A 50 -6.86 -2.95 -14.69
N GLN A 51 -7.06 -3.85 -15.65
CA GLN A 51 -7.04 -3.48 -17.06
C GLN A 51 -8.46 -3.26 -17.56
N PRO A 52 -8.91 -2.01 -17.75
CA PRO A 52 -10.13 -1.78 -18.51
C PRO A 52 -9.90 -2.22 -19.96
N ILE A 53 -10.89 -2.91 -20.52
CA ILE A 53 -10.88 -3.39 -21.90
C ILE A 53 -12.23 -2.95 -22.50
N PRO A 54 -12.24 -2.06 -23.50
CA PRO A 54 -13.48 -1.57 -24.08
C PRO A 54 -14.44 -2.71 -24.44
N ASP A 55 -15.72 -2.54 -24.08
CA ASP A 55 -16.80 -3.51 -24.29
C ASP A 55 -16.65 -4.88 -23.60
N ILE A 56 -15.59 -5.11 -22.82
CA ILE A 56 -15.28 -6.40 -22.19
C ILE A 56 -15.17 -6.28 -20.66
N ALA A 57 -14.39 -5.33 -20.15
CA ALA A 57 -14.10 -5.20 -18.73
C ALA A 57 -14.06 -3.72 -18.31
N PRO A 58 -14.82 -3.31 -17.28
CA PRO A 58 -14.74 -1.95 -16.76
C PRO A 58 -13.41 -1.72 -16.00
N ALA A 59 -13.13 -0.45 -15.70
CA ALA A 59 -12.05 -0.10 -14.78
C ALA A 59 -12.34 -0.64 -13.36
N ASN A 60 -11.30 -0.68 -12.52
CA ASN A 60 -11.42 -0.82 -11.06
C ASN A 60 -12.04 -2.14 -10.53
N LEU A 61 -12.10 -3.23 -11.31
CA LEU A 61 -12.63 -4.51 -10.84
C LEU A 61 -11.95 -5.01 -9.55
N GLY A 62 -10.63 -4.87 -9.42
CA GLY A 62 -9.89 -5.22 -8.21
C GLY A 62 -10.23 -4.33 -7.01
N LEU A 63 -10.58 -3.05 -7.24
CA LEU A 63 -11.06 -2.16 -6.18
C LEU A 63 -12.48 -2.56 -5.73
N LEU A 64 -13.34 -2.96 -6.67
CA LEU A 64 -14.68 -3.47 -6.36
C LEU A 64 -14.63 -4.76 -5.54
N ASP A 65 -13.66 -5.65 -5.81
CA ASP A 65 -13.43 -6.84 -4.97
C ASP A 65 -13.08 -6.46 -3.52
N GLN A 66 -12.22 -5.45 -3.35
CA GLN A 66 -11.86 -4.96 -2.02
C GLN A 66 -13.08 -4.37 -1.30
N MET A 67 -13.91 -3.57 -1.98
CA MET A 67 -15.14 -3.04 -1.40
C MET A 67 -16.10 -4.14 -0.97
N GLU A 68 -16.23 -5.21 -1.76
CA GLU A 68 -17.08 -6.34 -1.41
C GLU A 68 -16.54 -7.09 -0.18
N ALA A 69 -15.22 -7.24 -0.06
CA ALA A 69 -14.62 -7.77 1.15
C ALA A 69 -14.92 -6.89 2.38
N LEU A 70 -14.95 -5.57 2.24
CA LEU A 70 -15.31 -4.67 3.34
C LEU A 70 -16.80 -4.76 3.72
N ARG A 71 -17.70 -4.94 2.75
CA ARG A 71 -19.12 -5.23 3.03
C ARG A 71 -19.26 -6.54 3.79
N TRP A 72 -18.53 -7.57 3.37
CA TRP A 72 -18.51 -8.85 4.08
C TRP A 72 -18.02 -8.68 5.54
N ILE A 73 -16.95 -7.90 5.77
CA ILE A 73 -16.48 -7.58 7.12
C ILE A 73 -17.59 -6.90 7.92
N LYS A 74 -18.25 -5.87 7.36
CA LYS A 74 -19.34 -5.15 8.03
C LYS A 74 -20.47 -6.08 8.48
N GLU A 75 -20.86 -7.02 7.62
CA GLU A 75 -21.99 -7.92 7.84
C GLU A 75 -21.64 -9.11 8.76
N ASN A 76 -20.40 -9.60 8.72
CA ASN A 76 -20.07 -10.93 9.27
C ASN A 76 -19.05 -10.90 10.41
N ILE A 77 -18.19 -9.87 10.53
CA ILE A 77 -17.02 -9.94 11.42
C ILE A 77 -17.38 -10.05 12.91
N ALA A 78 -18.60 -9.62 13.28
CA ALA A 78 -19.14 -9.80 14.62
C ALA A 78 -19.22 -11.28 15.06
N ALA A 79 -19.44 -12.20 14.13
CA ALA A 79 -19.45 -13.64 14.42
C ALA A 79 -18.06 -14.17 14.80
N PHE A 80 -17.00 -13.46 14.42
CA PHE A 80 -15.60 -13.78 14.72
C PHE A 80 -15.08 -12.99 15.94
N GLY A 81 -15.95 -12.26 16.64
CA GLY A 81 -15.60 -11.44 17.80
C GLY A 81 -15.06 -10.04 17.46
N GLY A 82 -15.06 -9.66 16.19
CA GLY A 82 -14.65 -8.33 15.74
C GLY A 82 -15.76 -7.30 15.85
N ASP A 83 -15.40 -6.02 15.97
CA ASP A 83 -16.32 -4.91 15.96
C ASP A 83 -16.49 -4.34 14.53
N PRO A 84 -17.65 -4.53 13.87
CA PRO A 84 -17.91 -3.96 12.55
C PRO A 84 -17.99 -2.43 12.53
N ASP A 85 -18.03 -1.78 13.70
CA ASP A 85 -18.00 -0.32 13.87
C ASP A 85 -16.61 0.19 14.30
N ASN A 86 -15.62 -0.70 14.39
CA ASN A 86 -14.22 -0.35 14.63
C ASN A 86 -13.26 -1.14 13.71
N VAL A 87 -13.30 -0.79 12.42
CA VAL A 87 -12.48 -1.41 11.37
C VAL A 87 -11.37 -0.45 10.92
N THR A 88 -10.13 -0.94 10.97
CA THR A 88 -8.92 -0.24 10.51
C THR A 88 -8.40 -0.90 9.25
N LEU A 89 -8.32 -0.17 8.14
CA LEU A 89 -7.58 -0.64 6.97
C LEU A 89 -6.10 -0.35 7.16
N PHE A 90 -5.25 -1.30 6.79
CA PHE A 90 -3.83 -1.04 6.67
C PHE A 90 -3.25 -1.77 5.47
N GLY A 91 -2.24 -1.19 4.86
CA GLY A 91 -1.70 -1.73 3.62
C GLY A 91 -0.42 -1.04 3.24
N GLN A 92 0.33 -1.70 2.37
CA GLN A 92 1.65 -1.23 1.94
C GLN A 92 1.73 -1.11 0.41
N SER A 93 2.42 -0.10 -0.09
CA SER A 93 2.60 0.13 -1.53
C SER A 93 1.27 0.21 -2.27
N ALA A 94 1.03 -0.63 -3.28
CA ALA A 94 -0.24 -0.75 -3.99
C ALA A 94 -1.46 -0.98 -3.05
N GLY A 95 -1.28 -1.65 -1.91
CA GLY A 95 -2.33 -1.80 -0.91
C GLY A 95 -2.66 -0.49 -0.21
N ALA A 96 -1.65 0.32 0.12
CA ALA A 96 -1.84 1.67 0.64
C ALA A 96 -2.47 2.62 -0.40
N GLY A 97 -2.09 2.48 -1.68
CA GLY A 97 -2.74 3.18 -2.79
C GLY A 97 -4.20 2.78 -2.97
N SER A 98 -4.52 1.49 -2.75
CA SER A 98 -5.89 1.00 -2.72
C SER A 98 -6.70 1.60 -1.58
N ILE A 99 -6.12 1.71 -0.38
CA ILE A 99 -6.77 2.36 0.78
C ILE A 99 -7.10 3.83 0.47
N TYR A 100 -6.15 4.57 -0.13
CA TYR A 100 -6.41 5.93 -0.59
C TYR A 100 -7.59 5.99 -1.57
N CYS A 101 -7.71 5.03 -2.47
CA CYS A 101 -8.84 4.92 -3.39
C CYS A 101 -10.15 4.60 -2.66
N LEU A 102 -10.15 3.62 -1.74
CA LEU A 102 -11.33 3.24 -0.94
C LEU A 102 -11.85 4.38 -0.07
N MET A 103 -10.95 5.23 0.43
CA MET A 103 -11.29 6.46 1.16
C MET A 103 -12.10 7.44 0.30
N LEU A 104 -11.83 7.52 -1.00
CA LEU A 104 -12.48 8.43 -1.93
C LEU A 104 -13.66 7.82 -2.68
N ALA A 105 -13.72 6.48 -2.75
CA ALA A 105 -14.72 5.73 -3.49
C ALA A 105 -16.13 5.93 -2.93
N GLU A 106 -17.12 5.92 -3.82
CA GLU A 106 -18.52 5.94 -3.43
C GLU A 106 -18.94 4.58 -2.86
N GLY A 107 -19.84 4.59 -1.87
CA GLY A 107 -20.34 3.35 -1.25
C GLY A 107 -19.37 2.67 -0.27
N THR A 108 -18.36 3.40 0.24
CA THR A 108 -17.46 2.92 1.31
C THR A 108 -17.77 3.49 2.70
N ASP A 109 -18.75 4.38 2.79
CA ASP A 109 -19.15 5.02 4.04
C ASP A 109 -19.57 3.99 5.09
N GLY A 110 -18.95 4.06 6.28
CA GLY A 110 -19.23 3.15 7.39
C GLY A 110 -18.66 1.74 7.25
N LEU A 111 -17.95 1.42 6.16
CA LEU A 111 -17.28 0.13 5.99
C LEU A 111 -15.93 0.06 6.72
N PHE A 112 -15.29 1.21 6.93
CA PHE A 112 -14.07 1.33 7.74
C PHE A 112 -13.99 2.71 8.40
N HIS A 113 -13.17 2.79 9.44
CA HIS A 113 -13.21 3.87 10.42
C HIS A 113 -11.84 4.50 10.65
N LYS A 114 -10.76 3.80 10.29
CA LYS A 114 -9.36 4.22 10.45
C LYS A 114 -8.54 3.68 9.29
N ALA A 115 -7.44 4.35 8.94
CA ALA A 115 -6.56 3.89 7.88
C ALA A 115 -5.07 4.09 8.19
N ILE A 116 -4.25 3.08 7.87
CA ILE A 116 -2.79 3.15 7.91
C ILE A 116 -2.24 2.95 6.50
N LEU A 117 -1.62 3.98 5.93
CA LEU A 117 -1.08 3.95 4.57
C LEU A 117 0.45 3.90 4.63
N GLN A 118 1.01 2.73 4.32
CA GLN A 118 2.44 2.46 4.37
C GLN A 118 3.04 2.60 2.96
N SER A 119 3.84 3.64 2.72
CA SER A 119 4.51 3.90 1.44
C SER A 119 3.54 3.94 0.25
N ALA A 120 2.45 4.71 0.35
CA ALA A 120 1.46 4.82 -0.71
C ALA A 120 2.02 5.48 -1.99
N PRO A 121 1.89 4.86 -3.17
CA PRO A 121 2.30 5.46 -4.45
C PRO A 121 1.22 6.42 -4.93
N LEU A 122 1.24 7.65 -4.41
CA LEU A 122 0.17 8.63 -4.65
C LEU A 122 0.29 9.36 -5.99
N GLU A 123 1.42 9.26 -6.72
CA GLU A 123 1.58 9.96 -8.02
C GLU A 123 0.87 9.28 -9.19
N ILE A 124 0.33 8.07 -9.01
CA ILE A 124 -0.14 7.26 -10.15
C ILE A 124 -1.49 7.74 -10.69
N TRP A 125 -2.16 8.71 -10.09
CA TRP A 125 -3.46 9.19 -10.55
C TRP A 125 -3.32 10.43 -11.45
N THR A 126 -2.79 10.24 -12.66
CA THR A 126 -2.61 11.30 -13.68
C THR A 126 -3.35 10.98 -14.97
N SER A 127 -3.73 12.03 -15.72
CA SER A 127 -4.37 11.89 -17.04
C SER A 127 -3.48 11.16 -18.04
N ASP A 128 -2.15 11.39 -18.00
CA ASP A 128 -1.19 10.66 -18.85
C ASP A 128 -1.24 9.14 -18.59
N ARG A 129 -1.43 8.73 -17.32
CA ARG A 129 -1.58 7.32 -16.98
C ARG A 129 -2.87 6.76 -17.51
N GLU A 130 -3.97 7.49 -17.32
CA GLU A 130 -5.28 7.08 -17.81
C GLU A 130 -5.25 6.82 -19.32
N GLU A 131 -4.70 7.75 -20.11
CA GLU A 131 -4.58 7.59 -21.57
C GLU A 131 -3.76 6.34 -21.95
N MET A 132 -2.66 6.09 -21.23
CA MET A 132 -1.80 4.92 -21.43
C MET A 132 -2.56 3.63 -21.09
N VAL A 133 -3.28 3.58 -19.97
CA VAL A 133 -4.07 2.41 -19.55
C VAL A 133 -5.18 2.09 -20.57
N TRP A 134 -5.89 3.09 -21.08
CA TRP A 134 -6.91 2.88 -22.11
C TRP A 134 -6.31 2.47 -23.46
N SER A 135 -5.13 2.97 -23.80
CA SER A 135 -4.41 2.53 -25.01
C SER A 135 -4.00 1.06 -24.93
N LEU A 136 -3.53 0.61 -23.77
CA LEU A 136 -3.27 -0.81 -23.50
C LEU A 136 -4.57 -1.63 -23.49
N GLY A 137 -5.68 -1.05 -23.04
CA GLY A 137 -7.00 -1.67 -23.08
C GLY A 137 -7.52 -1.92 -24.50
N ARG A 138 -7.30 -0.98 -25.42
CA ARG A 138 -7.60 -1.16 -26.85
C ARG A 138 -6.73 -2.25 -27.48
N LEU A 139 -5.43 -2.28 -27.16
CA LEU A 139 -4.54 -3.36 -27.60
C LEU A 139 -5.04 -4.72 -27.09
N ALA A 140 -5.42 -4.81 -25.81
CA ALA A 140 -6.01 -6.02 -25.24
C ALA A 140 -7.31 -6.41 -25.96
N GLN A 141 -8.18 -5.44 -26.26
CA GLN A 141 -9.42 -5.68 -27.01
C GLN A 141 -9.11 -6.27 -28.39
N GLU A 142 -8.16 -5.72 -29.15
CA GLU A 142 -7.76 -6.24 -30.46
C GLU A 142 -7.24 -7.69 -30.39
N ARG A 143 -6.44 -8.01 -29.37
CA ARG A 143 -5.93 -9.38 -29.13
C ARG A 143 -7.05 -10.37 -28.79
N LEU A 144 -8.08 -9.91 -28.07
CA LEU A 144 -9.20 -10.74 -27.63
C LEU A 144 -10.29 -10.88 -28.69
N ALA A 145 -10.57 -9.83 -29.47
CA ALA A 145 -11.67 -9.74 -30.44
C ALA A 145 -11.59 -10.78 -31.57
N THR A 146 -10.41 -11.34 -31.82
CA THR A 146 -10.20 -12.35 -32.86
C THR A 146 -10.71 -13.74 -32.50
N ASP A 147 -11.03 -14.00 -31.22
CA ASP A 147 -11.46 -15.32 -30.75
C ASP A 147 -12.37 -15.20 -29.52
N THR A 148 -13.64 -15.61 -29.73
CA THR A 148 -14.76 -15.51 -28.78
C THR A 148 -14.80 -16.64 -27.75
N ARG A 149 -13.86 -17.58 -27.80
CA ARG A 149 -13.77 -18.65 -26.81
C ARG A 149 -13.34 -18.09 -25.45
N PRO A 150 -13.75 -18.72 -24.33
CA PRO A 150 -13.17 -18.43 -23.03
C PRO A 150 -11.65 -18.62 -23.07
N ARG A 151 -10.92 -17.62 -22.55
CA ARG A 151 -9.45 -17.67 -22.44
C ARG A 151 -9.05 -18.33 -21.14
N SER A 152 -8.01 -19.16 -21.20
CA SER A 152 -7.37 -19.69 -20.00
C SER A 152 -6.66 -18.58 -19.22
N SER A 153 -6.42 -18.81 -17.92
CA SER A 153 -5.62 -17.89 -17.10
C SER A 153 -4.21 -17.69 -17.68
N GLN A 154 -3.62 -18.75 -18.25
CA GLN A 154 -2.29 -18.68 -18.87
C GLN A 154 -2.25 -17.75 -20.09
N GLU A 155 -3.27 -17.81 -20.96
CA GLU A 155 -3.38 -16.90 -22.11
C GLU A 155 -3.51 -15.44 -21.65
N MET A 156 -4.33 -15.19 -20.62
CA MET A 156 -4.48 -13.84 -20.05
C MET A 156 -3.19 -13.34 -19.40
N LEU A 157 -2.41 -14.20 -18.75
CA LEU A 157 -1.10 -13.85 -18.20
C LEU A 157 -0.07 -13.58 -19.30
N SER A 158 -0.15 -14.26 -20.44
CA SER A 158 0.65 -13.94 -21.62
C SER A 158 0.29 -12.56 -22.17
N LEU A 159 -1.00 -12.22 -22.26
CA LEU A 159 -1.45 -10.88 -22.62
C LEU A 159 -0.95 -9.82 -21.62
N GLN A 160 -1.07 -10.07 -20.32
CA GLN A 160 -0.52 -9.18 -19.29
C GLN A 160 0.97 -8.92 -19.50
N THR A 161 1.74 -9.95 -19.86
CA THR A 161 3.18 -9.81 -20.16
C THR A 161 3.42 -8.89 -21.35
N GLU A 162 2.64 -9.02 -22.42
CA GLU A 162 2.69 -8.12 -23.58
C GLU A 162 2.42 -6.67 -23.14
N LEU A 163 1.34 -6.43 -22.39
CA LEU A 163 0.96 -5.09 -21.92
C LEU A 163 2.06 -4.47 -21.03
N LEU A 164 2.68 -5.25 -20.14
CA LEU A 164 3.80 -4.79 -19.30
C LEU A 164 5.02 -4.37 -20.13
N LEU A 165 5.30 -5.06 -21.24
CA LEU A 165 6.42 -4.73 -22.12
C LEU A 165 6.12 -3.53 -23.02
N THR A 166 4.86 -3.31 -23.36
CA THR A 166 4.41 -2.15 -24.14
C THR A 166 4.28 -0.89 -23.31
N ALA A 167 3.95 -1.01 -22.02
CA ALA A 167 3.78 0.13 -21.13
C ALA A 167 5.06 0.99 -21.02
N THR A 168 4.89 2.31 -21.06
CA THR A 168 6.00 3.26 -21.00
C THR A 168 5.97 4.06 -19.71
N GLY A 169 7.03 3.96 -18.91
CA GLY A 169 7.37 4.91 -17.82
C GLY A 169 6.50 4.88 -16.55
N GLN A 170 5.28 4.33 -16.60
CA GLN A 170 4.33 4.31 -15.48
C GLN A 170 3.76 2.91 -15.24
N LEU A 171 3.10 2.69 -14.10
CA LEU A 171 2.45 1.43 -13.76
C LEU A 171 1.18 1.24 -14.61
N PRO A 172 1.10 0.19 -15.46
CA PRO A 172 -0.04 -0.02 -16.35
C PRO A 172 -1.27 -0.60 -15.64
N PHE A 173 -1.10 -1.14 -14.43
CA PHE A 173 -2.20 -1.69 -13.63
C PHE A 173 -2.34 -0.93 -12.32
N GLY A 174 -3.57 -0.86 -11.83
CA GLY A 174 -4.00 -0.16 -10.63
C GLY A 174 -5.28 0.63 -10.88
N PRO A 175 -5.95 1.14 -9.83
CA PRO A 175 -7.19 1.90 -9.96
C PRO A 175 -7.14 3.07 -10.98
N LEU A 176 -8.29 3.61 -11.34
CA LEU A 176 -8.44 4.74 -12.24
C LEU A 176 -9.45 5.72 -11.65
N MET A 177 -8.98 6.92 -11.32
CA MET A 177 -9.85 8.04 -10.93
C MET A 177 -10.72 8.47 -12.12
N GLY A 178 -11.91 9.01 -11.84
CA GLY A 178 -12.90 9.37 -12.86
C GLY A 178 -13.74 8.21 -13.39
N HIS A 179 -13.47 6.99 -12.92
CA HIS A 179 -14.24 5.80 -13.28
C HIS A 179 -14.80 5.17 -12.03
N GLU A 180 -16.05 4.70 -12.09
CA GLU A 180 -16.72 4.00 -10.99
C GLU A 180 -15.80 3.00 -10.29
N PRO A 181 -15.73 3.00 -8.95
CA PRO A 181 -16.48 3.83 -7.99
C PRO A 181 -15.78 5.15 -7.60
N LEU A 182 -14.72 5.54 -8.32
CA LEU A 182 -13.85 6.65 -7.95
C LEU A 182 -14.32 7.99 -8.53
N PRO A 183 -14.17 9.09 -7.75
CA PRO A 183 -14.54 10.43 -8.21
C PRO A 183 -13.68 10.89 -9.39
N ASN A 184 -14.19 11.88 -10.13
CA ASN A 184 -13.35 12.64 -11.05
C ASN A 184 -12.22 13.35 -10.30
N HIS A 185 -11.10 13.59 -11.00
CA HIS A 185 -9.95 14.30 -10.45
C HIS A 185 -10.31 15.66 -9.84
N THR A 186 -11.31 16.35 -10.39
CA THR A 186 -11.79 17.65 -9.90
C THR A 186 -12.46 17.59 -8.54
N ASP A 187 -13.02 16.43 -8.19
CA ASP A 187 -13.84 16.26 -6.98
C ASP A 187 -13.02 15.69 -5.82
N VAL A 188 -11.82 15.18 -6.10
CA VAL A 188 -10.89 14.60 -5.12
C VAL A 188 -10.61 15.56 -3.94
N PRO A 189 -10.31 16.85 -4.13
CA PRO A 189 -10.02 17.75 -3.01
C PRO A 189 -11.18 17.86 -2.01
N GLU A 190 -12.42 17.94 -2.49
CA GLU A 190 -13.59 18.04 -1.63
C GLU A 190 -13.90 16.70 -0.95
N LYS A 191 -13.84 15.58 -1.69
CA LYS A 191 -14.01 14.24 -1.09
C LYS A 191 -12.96 13.99 0.00
N LEU A 192 -11.70 14.36 -0.26
CA LEU A 192 -10.62 14.22 0.73
C LEU A 192 -10.90 15.06 1.99
N ARG A 193 -11.41 16.28 1.85
CA ARG A 193 -11.80 17.14 2.98
C ARG A 193 -12.88 16.49 3.84
N LEU A 194 -13.91 15.93 3.22
CA LEU A 194 -14.98 15.23 3.93
C LEU A 194 -14.47 13.97 4.63
N VAL A 195 -13.58 13.23 3.98
CA VAL A 195 -12.98 12.01 4.54
C VAL A 195 -12.07 12.34 5.73
N ALA A 196 -11.33 13.43 5.68
CA ALA A 196 -10.42 13.85 6.75
C ALA A 196 -11.14 14.08 8.09
N GLN A 197 -12.41 14.51 8.04
CA GLN A 197 -13.23 14.78 9.23
C GLN A 197 -13.76 13.50 9.91
N ARG A 198 -13.70 12.35 9.23
CA ARG A 198 -14.32 11.09 9.68
C ARG A 198 -13.34 9.95 9.90
N ILE A 199 -12.26 9.88 9.12
CA ILE A 199 -11.32 8.75 9.14
C ILE A 199 -9.96 9.29 9.56
N PRO A 200 -9.55 9.10 10.83
CA PRO A 200 -8.18 9.33 11.25
C PRO A 200 -7.22 8.42 10.47
N ILE A 201 -6.06 8.97 10.11
CA ILE A 201 -5.04 8.25 9.35
C ILE A 201 -3.68 8.23 10.05
N THR A 202 -2.95 7.15 9.81
CA THR A 202 -1.50 7.09 10.01
C THR A 202 -0.85 6.90 8.64
N LEU A 203 0.07 7.79 8.32
CA LEU A 203 0.85 7.77 7.10
C LEU A 203 2.28 7.36 7.43
N GLY A 204 2.96 6.67 6.53
CA GLY A 204 4.40 6.52 6.67
C GLY A 204 5.11 6.06 5.43
N TYR A 205 6.43 6.11 5.52
CA TYR A 205 7.34 5.70 4.46
C TYR A 205 8.68 5.30 5.07
N THR A 206 9.47 4.58 4.29
CA THR A 206 10.83 4.17 4.66
C THR A 206 11.83 5.26 4.28
N LYS A 207 13.03 5.27 4.88
CA LYS A 207 14.02 6.33 4.62
C LYS A 207 14.60 6.26 3.20
N ASP A 208 14.77 5.06 2.66
CA ASP A 208 15.51 4.78 1.44
C ASP A 208 14.61 4.08 0.38
N GLU A 209 13.32 4.44 0.32
CA GLU A 209 12.28 3.90 -0.58
C GLU A 209 12.75 3.62 -2.01
N GLY A 210 13.42 4.60 -2.61
CA GLY A 210 13.79 4.61 -4.02
C GLY A 210 14.90 3.62 -4.41
N VAL A 211 15.65 3.07 -3.44
CA VAL A 211 16.84 2.26 -3.73
C VAL A 211 16.52 1.03 -4.60
N PRO A 212 15.53 0.18 -4.27
CA PRO A 212 15.16 -0.94 -5.12
C PRO A 212 14.72 -0.51 -6.52
N PHE A 213 13.90 0.55 -6.62
CA PHE A 213 13.35 1.02 -7.89
C PHE A 213 14.44 1.53 -8.85
N VAL A 214 15.43 2.26 -8.32
CA VAL A 214 16.58 2.73 -9.11
C VAL A 214 17.41 1.56 -9.64
N ARG A 215 17.65 0.54 -8.81
CA ARG A 215 18.41 -0.66 -9.20
C ARG A 215 17.68 -1.53 -10.23
N MET A 216 16.36 -1.56 -10.18
CA MET A 216 15.52 -2.25 -11.17
C MET A 216 15.40 -1.50 -12.50
N ASN A 217 15.62 -0.18 -12.49
CA ASN A 217 15.52 0.65 -13.69
C ASN A 217 16.67 0.35 -14.67
N LYS A 218 16.34 -0.32 -15.78
CA LYS A 218 17.31 -0.72 -16.82
C LYS A 218 18.04 0.46 -17.45
N THR A 219 17.41 1.64 -17.51
CA THR A 219 18.01 2.87 -18.07
C THR A 219 19.03 3.48 -17.12
N LEU A 220 18.76 3.45 -15.80
CA LEU A 220 19.68 3.99 -14.79
C LEU A 220 20.81 3.00 -14.42
N ARG A 221 20.58 1.70 -14.61
CA ARG A 221 21.49 0.62 -14.24
C ARG A 221 22.94 0.78 -14.75
N PRO A 222 23.21 1.21 -15.99
CA PRO A 222 24.58 1.44 -16.45
C PRO A 222 25.29 2.56 -15.66
N TYR A 223 24.58 3.62 -15.29
CA TYR A 223 25.15 4.79 -14.62
C TYR A 223 25.43 4.53 -13.14
N ILE A 224 24.55 3.81 -12.45
CA ILE A 224 24.75 3.45 -11.04
C ILE A 224 25.86 2.41 -10.84
N ASN A 225 26.24 1.68 -11.90
CA ASN A 225 27.35 0.73 -11.90
C ASN A 225 28.70 1.36 -12.26
N LEU A 226 28.77 2.68 -12.51
CA LEU A 226 30.03 3.35 -12.82
C LEU A 226 30.97 3.35 -11.61
N PRO A 227 32.27 3.05 -11.80
CA PRO A 227 33.23 3.11 -10.71
C PRO A 227 33.32 4.53 -10.13
N LEU A 228 33.53 4.63 -8.81
CA LEU A 228 33.71 5.88 -8.03
C LEU A 228 32.47 6.78 -7.90
N ILE A 229 31.69 7.00 -8.97
CA ILE A 229 30.52 7.91 -8.97
C ILE A 229 29.16 7.19 -8.91
N GLY A 230 29.11 5.89 -9.22
CA GLY A 230 27.86 5.13 -9.30
C GLY A 230 27.02 5.17 -8.01
N GLN A 231 27.67 5.05 -6.84
CA GLN A 231 26.98 5.16 -5.55
C GLN A 231 26.39 6.55 -5.31
N PHE A 232 27.06 7.61 -5.77
CA PHE A 232 26.53 8.96 -5.66
C PHE A 232 25.31 9.16 -6.57
N ILE A 233 25.38 8.65 -7.80
CA ILE A 233 24.26 8.66 -8.77
C ILE A 233 23.07 7.87 -8.21
N GLU A 234 23.29 6.67 -7.66
CA GLU A 234 22.24 5.86 -7.04
C GLU A 234 21.57 6.63 -5.90
N ARG A 235 22.33 7.26 -5.01
CA ARG A 235 21.79 8.04 -3.88
C ARG A 235 20.93 9.21 -4.35
N LEU A 236 21.39 9.97 -5.34
CA LEU A 236 20.63 11.09 -5.88
C LEU A 236 19.35 10.62 -6.58
N ALA A 237 19.44 9.58 -7.42
CA ALA A 237 18.29 9.01 -8.11
C ALA A 237 17.28 8.41 -7.11
N ALA A 238 17.77 7.69 -6.10
CA ALA A 238 16.93 7.06 -5.08
C ALA A 238 16.25 8.12 -4.23
N TRP A 239 16.96 9.19 -3.83
CA TRP A 239 16.36 10.32 -3.13
C TRP A 239 15.26 10.98 -3.97
N PHE A 240 15.49 11.18 -5.27
CA PHE A 240 14.50 11.77 -6.16
C PHE A 240 13.26 10.86 -6.33
N VAL A 241 13.47 9.55 -6.51
CA VAL A 241 12.39 8.56 -6.59
C VAL A 241 11.63 8.47 -5.27
N SER A 242 12.31 8.39 -4.12
CA SER A 242 11.67 8.44 -2.79
C SER A 242 10.82 9.70 -2.63
N GLY A 243 11.39 10.85 -3.03
CA GLY A 243 10.77 12.17 -3.05
C GLY A 243 9.43 12.19 -3.78
N LYS A 244 9.52 11.96 -5.09
CA LYS A 244 8.40 12.04 -6.03
C LYS A 244 7.35 10.95 -5.78
N VAL A 245 7.87 9.75 -5.51
CA VAL A 245 7.28 8.47 -5.08
C VAL A 245 6.22 8.51 -3.97
N PHE A 246 6.80 8.84 -2.81
CA PHE A 246 6.29 8.39 -1.54
C PHE A 246 6.31 9.55 -0.57
N THR A 247 7.45 10.24 -0.40
CA THR A 247 7.62 11.19 0.71
C THR A 247 6.87 12.50 0.47
N TRP A 248 7.12 13.22 -0.63
CA TRP A 248 6.51 14.53 -0.85
C TRP A 248 4.99 14.46 -0.98
N LEU A 249 4.47 13.39 -1.59
CA LEU A 249 3.04 13.20 -1.72
C LEU A 249 2.38 12.75 -0.42
N THR A 250 3.06 11.93 0.38
CA THR A 250 2.60 11.62 1.73
C THR A 250 2.55 12.87 2.60
N ASP A 251 3.59 13.71 2.54
CA ASP A 251 3.63 14.99 3.27
C ASP A 251 2.52 15.95 2.80
N ARG A 252 2.25 15.99 1.49
CA ARG A 252 1.16 16.78 0.92
C ARG A 252 -0.20 16.27 1.39
N LEU A 253 -0.45 14.96 1.32
CA LEU A 253 -1.69 14.34 1.79
C LEU A 253 -1.92 14.65 3.27
N ARG A 254 -0.88 14.50 4.10
CA ARG A 254 -0.91 14.87 5.52
C ARG A 254 -1.32 16.31 5.71
N LYS A 255 -0.68 17.24 4.98
CA LYS A 255 -0.97 18.67 5.06
C LYS A 255 -2.44 18.96 4.69
N GLN A 256 -2.95 18.37 3.61
CA GLN A 256 -4.35 18.52 3.21
C GLN A 256 -5.32 17.99 4.28
N TYR A 257 -4.97 16.87 4.93
CA TYR A 257 -5.72 16.31 6.03
C TYR A 257 -5.81 17.25 7.24
N LEU A 258 -4.67 17.84 7.63
CA LEU A 258 -4.61 18.77 8.75
C LEU A 258 -5.31 20.11 8.44
N GLU A 259 -5.21 20.60 7.20
CA GLU A 259 -5.94 21.78 6.73
C GLU A 259 -7.47 21.57 6.72
N ALA A 260 -7.91 20.32 6.58
CA ALA A 260 -9.33 19.92 6.67
C ALA A 260 -9.79 19.62 8.11
N GLU A 261 -8.97 19.94 9.11
CA GLU A 261 -9.21 19.65 10.54
C GLU A 261 -9.31 18.15 10.86
N GLY A 262 -8.75 17.31 10.00
CA GLY A 262 -8.66 15.86 10.22
C GLY A 262 -7.47 15.45 11.09
N GLN A 263 -7.50 14.20 11.54
CA GLN A 263 -6.40 13.62 12.32
C GLN A 263 -5.45 12.83 11.43
N ALA A 264 -4.18 13.25 11.35
CA ALA A 264 -3.15 12.55 10.59
C ALA A 264 -1.82 12.46 11.35
N THR A 265 -1.30 11.25 11.49
CA THR A 265 0.02 10.96 12.08
C THR A 265 1.02 10.55 10.99
N LEU A 266 2.31 10.84 11.17
CA LEU A 266 3.35 10.50 10.21
C LEU A 266 4.51 9.73 10.86
N TYR A 267 4.85 8.56 10.31
CA TYR A 267 6.05 7.82 10.70
C TYR A 267 7.08 7.71 9.56
N ARG A 268 8.36 7.66 9.95
CA ARG A 268 9.46 7.33 9.04
C ARG A 268 10.26 6.15 9.58
N PHE A 269 10.18 5.03 8.88
CA PHE A 269 10.93 3.81 9.22
C PHE A 269 12.38 3.91 8.74
N GLN A 270 13.35 3.74 9.64
CA GLN A 270 14.76 4.03 9.37
C GLN A 270 15.71 2.88 9.71
N TRP A 271 15.20 1.85 10.38
CA TRP A 271 15.99 0.68 10.69
C TRP A 271 16.41 -0.03 9.40
N HIS A 272 17.66 -0.52 9.40
CA HIS A 272 18.22 -1.37 8.35
C HIS A 272 19.43 -2.14 8.91
N PRO A 273 19.76 -3.31 8.36
CA PRO A 273 21.00 -3.99 8.70
C PRO A 273 22.20 -3.16 8.26
N SER A 274 23.23 -3.04 9.10
CA SER A 274 24.42 -2.23 8.81
C SER A 274 25.17 -2.66 7.54
N HIS A 275 25.10 -3.94 7.20
CA HIS A 275 25.68 -4.55 5.99
C HIS A 275 24.76 -4.53 4.77
N SER A 276 23.48 -4.15 4.91
CA SER A 276 22.52 -4.17 3.81
C SER A 276 22.74 -3.00 2.86
N SER A 277 23.06 -3.31 1.61
CA SER A 277 23.12 -2.30 0.54
C SER A 277 21.76 -1.71 0.19
N LEU A 278 20.65 -2.37 0.56
CA LEU A 278 19.28 -1.90 0.32
C LEU A 278 18.87 -0.81 1.32
N ARG A 279 19.54 -0.73 2.47
CA ARG A 279 19.25 0.25 3.54
C ARG A 279 17.80 0.09 4.03
N ALA A 280 17.16 1.17 4.50
CA ALA A 280 15.75 1.13 4.91
C ALA A 280 14.86 1.27 3.67
N ALA A 281 14.88 0.22 2.83
CA ALA A 281 14.22 0.16 1.53
C ALA A 281 12.70 0.01 1.65
N HIS A 282 12.01 0.21 0.53
CA HIS A 282 10.59 -0.08 0.38
C HIS A 282 10.21 -1.46 0.93
N CYS A 283 9.12 -1.51 1.70
CA CYS A 283 8.56 -2.70 2.38
C CYS A 283 9.33 -3.23 3.59
N ILE A 284 10.48 -2.64 3.99
CA ILE A 284 11.32 -3.20 5.07
C ILE A 284 10.62 -3.24 6.44
N GLU A 285 9.55 -2.49 6.63
CA GLU A 285 8.75 -2.48 7.85
C GLU A 285 7.76 -3.66 7.94
N LEU A 286 7.43 -4.33 6.82
CA LEU A 286 6.47 -5.43 6.82
C LEU A 286 6.90 -6.64 7.68
N PRO A 287 8.17 -7.11 7.64
CA PRO A 287 8.63 -8.20 8.51
C PRO A 287 8.48 -7.92 10.00
N PHE A 288 8.49 -6.64 10.41
CA PHE A 288 8.34 -6.23 11.80
C PHE A 288 6.88 -6.29 12.26
N LEU A 289 5.94 -6.28 11.31
CA LEU A 289 4.50 -6.19 11.54
C LEU A 289 3.76 -7.51 11.27
N LEU A 290 4.13 -8.21 10.20
CA LEU A 290 3.39 -9.34 9.63
C LEU A 290 4.32 -10.54 9.39
N GLY A 291 3.73 -11.72 9.45
CA GLY A 291 4.43 -12.99 9.23
C GLY A 291 5.33 -13.38 10.40
N SER A 292 6.01 -14.51 10.23
CA SER A 292 7.03 -14.99 11.15
C SER A 292 8.43 -14.70 10.64
N TRP A 293 9.44 -14.80 11.50
CA TRP A 293 10.84 -14.79 11.09
C TRP A 293 11.10 -15.76 9.93
N GLU A 294 10.56 -16.98 10.00
CA GLU A 294 10.74 -18.01 8.98
C GLU A 294 10.22 -17.58 7.60
N SER A 295 9.12 -16.84 7.56
CA SER A 295 8.55 -16.32 6.30
C SER A 295 9.37 -15.19 5.67
N TRP A 296 10.19 -14.50 6.47
CA TRP A 296 10.95 -13.32 6.03
C TRP A 296 12.46 -13.52 6.00
N LYS A 297 13.04 -14.53 6.66
CA LYS A 297 14.51 -14.71 6.85
C LYS A 297 15.33 -14.67 5.55
N SER A 298 14.71 -15.02 4.42
CA SER A 298 15.33 -15.00 3.09
C SER A 298 15.15 -13.68 2.33
N ALA A 299 14.38 -12.74 2.85
CA ALA A 299 14.15 -11.45 2.21
C ALA A 299 15.45 -10.63 2.20
N PRO A 300 15.93 -10.16 1.04
CA PRO A 300 17.21 -9.45 0.95
C PRO A 300 17.30 -8.19 1.82
N MET A 301 16.17 -7.53 2.07
CA MET A 301 16.12 -6.27 2.82
C MET A 301 16.44 -6.42 4.32
N ILE A 302 16.19 -7.58 4.91
CA ILE A 302 16.47 -7.82 6.34
C ILE A 302 17.88 -8.36 6.60
N GLY A 303 18.66 -8.74 5.57
CA GLY A 303 20.08 -9.06 5.76
C GLY A 303 20.41 -10.32 6.57
N GLY A 304 19.48 -11.26 6.73
CA GLY A 304 19.71 -12.56 7.37
C GLY A 304 19.67 -12.54 8.91
N GLU A 305 20.10 -13.64 9.53
CA GLU A 305 19.89 -13.98 10.97
C GLU A 305 20.30 -12.89 11.98
N ALA A 306 21.30 -12.06 11.65
CA ALA A 306 21.74 -10.96 12.50
C ALA A 306 20.63 -9.92 12.79
N SER A 307 19.52 -9.96 12.05
CA SER A 307 18.40 -9.03 12.21
C SER A 307 17.23 -9.57 13.02
N GLN A 308 17.28 -10.82 13.47
CA GLN A 308 16.14 -11.44 14.18
C GLN A 308 15.83 -10.69 15.49
N ASP A 309 16.83 -10.44 16.33
CA ASP A 309 16.66 -9.70 17.59
C ASP A 309 16.06 -8.30 17.38
N ALA A 310 16.46 -7.64 16.29
CA ALA A 310 15.90 -6.35 15.91
C ALA A 310 14.43 -6.49 15.48
N MET A 311 14.10 -7.52 14.69
CA MET A 311 12.72 -7.80 14.27
C MET A 311 11.81 -8.10 15.45
N ASP A 312 12.29 -8.85 16.44
CA ASP A 312 11.50 -9.17 17.63
C ASP A 312 11.26 -7.91 18.48
N SER A 313 12.33 -7.23 18.90
CA SER A 313 12.23 -6.06 19.80
C SER A 313 11.55 -4.84 19.17
N LEU A 314 11.94 -4.46 17.96
CA LEU A 314 11.35 -3.32 17.24
C LEU A 314 9.96 -3.67 16.72
N GLY A 315 9.77 -4.91 16.28
CA GLY A 315 8.50 -5.37 15.76
C GLY A 315 7.44 -5.44 16.84
N ASP A 316 7.79 -5.83 18.07
CA ASP A 316 6.84 -5.79 19.18
C ASP A 316 6.31 -4.38 19.43
N ARG A 317 7.21 -3.41 19.45
CA ARG A 317 6.86 -2.00 19.59
C ARG A 317 5.99 -1.53 18.42
N LEU A 318 6.35 -1.88 17.17
CA LEU A 318 5.59 -1.54 15.97
C LEU A 318 4.16 -2.09 16.02
N LYS A 319 4.01 -3.35 16.40
CA LYS A 319 2.71 -4.01 16.53
C LYS A 319 1.85 -3.36 17.61
N ASP A 320 2.43 -3.01 18.77
CA ASP A 320 1.71 -2.30 19.84
C ASP A 320 1.15 -0.95 19.34
N ILE A 321 1.91 -0.22 18.55
CA ILE A 321 1.50 1.06 17.95
C ILE A 321 0.32 0.88 16.98
N TRP A 322 0.39 -0.15 16.12
CA TRP A 322 -0.67 -0.45 15.16
C TRP A 322 -1.97 -0.82 15.87
N VAL A 323 -1.87 -1.59 16.95
CA VAL A 323 -3.00 -2.02 17.77
C VAL A 323 -3.58 -0.86 18.58
N GLU A 324 -2.73 0.01 19.13
CA GLU A 324 -3.17 1.22 19.84
C GLU A 324 -3.94 2.14 18.90
N PHE A 325 -3.44 2.35 17.69
CA PHE A 325 -4.15 3.10 16.65
C PHE A 325 -5.48 2.44 16.29
N ALA A 326 -5.53 1.12 16.14
CA ALA A 326 -6.78 0.40 15.84
C ALA A 326 -7.83 0.55 16.95
N ASN A 327 -7.40 0.56 18.22
CA ASN A 327 -8.31 0.74 19.35
C ASN A 327 -8.79 2.19 19.50
N HIS A 328 -7.89 3.17 19.35
CA HIS A 328 -8.10 4.52 19.84
C HIS A 328 -7.89 5.63 18.80
N GLY A 329 -7.55 5.29 17.56
CA GLY A 329 -7.15 6.28 16.57
C GLY A 329 -5.86 6.99 17.01
N ASN A 330 -5.80 8.32 16.84
CA ASN A 330 -4.61 9.09 17.19
C ASN A 330 -4.60 9.59 18.65
N ASP A 331 -5.65 9.35 19.43
CA ASP A 331 -5.86 10.00 20.74
C ASP A 331 -4.91 9.49 21.83
N ASN A 332 -4.41 8.25 21.73
CA ASN A 332 -3.64 7.59 22.80
C ASN A 332 -2.24 7.12 22.38
N ILE A 333 -1.74 7.55 21.22
CA ILE A 333 -0.42 7.11 20.79
C ILE A 333 0.70 7.88 21.54
N GLN A 334 0.90 7.56 22.82
CA GLN A 334 1.90 8.17 23.72
C GLN A 334 3.28 7.51 23.57
N GLY A 335 4.36 8.31 23.65
CA GLY A 335 5.74 7.81 23.76
C GLY A 335 6.69 8.09 22.58
N PHE A 336 6.36 9.05 21.71
CA PHE A 336 7.11 9.32 20.48
C PHE A 336 7.45 10.81 20.36
N THR A 337 8.63 11.14 19.87
CA THR A 337 9.15 12.52 19.90
C THR A 337 8.23 13.47 19.12
N VAL A 338 7.38 14.18 19.86
CA VAL A 338 6.62 15.34 19.39
C VAL A 338 7.60 16.50 19.28
N THR A 339 7.87 16.99 18.08
CA THR A 339 8.53 18.28 17.88
C THR A 339 7.51 19.25 17.31
N GLY A 340 6.89 20.06 18.18
CA GLY A 340 5.82 21.01 17.82
C GLY A 340 4.43 20.35 17.67
N ASN A 341 3.53 20.95 16.90
CA ASN A 341 2.20 20.39 16.58
C ASN A 341 2.26 19.15 15.64
N GLU A 342 3.40 18.46 15.57
CA GLU A 342 3.66 17.34 14.67
C GLU A 342 4.12 16.10 15.46
N THR A 343 3.38 14.99 15.37
CA THR A 343 3.85 13.67 15.83
C THR A 343 4.67 13.03 14.72
N LYS A 344 6.01 13.06 14.86
CA LYS A 344 6.96 12.40 13.95
C LYS A 344 7.59 11.19 14.63
N TRP A 345 7.47 10.03 14.00
CA TRP A 345 8.04 8.80 14.52
C TRP A 345 9.37 8.51 13.83
N ASN A 346 10.46 8.62 14.57
CA ASN A 346 11.74 8.06 14.16
C ASN A 346 11.85 6.65 14.73
N ILE A 347 11.49 5.64 13.93
CA ILE A 347 11.65 4.24 14.32
C ILE A 347 13.11 3.86 14.03
N VAL A 348 13.94 3.94 15.07
CA VAL A 348 15.37 3.60 15.09
C VAL A 348 15.61 2.64 16.26
N ASN A 349 16.32 1.53 16.03
CA ASN A 349 16.96 0.82 17.15
C ASN A 349 18.18 1.63 17.57
N HIS A 350 18.31 1.87 18.88
CA HIS A 350 19.55 2.33 19.48
C HIS A 350 20.55 1.18 19.59
#